data_AF-A0A0G0UX12-F1
#
_entry.id   AF-A0A0G0UX12-F1
#
_cell.length_a   1.000
_cell.length_b   1.000
_cell.length_c   1.000
_cell.angle_alpha   90.00
_cell.angle_beta   90.00
_cell.angle_gamma   90.00
#
_symmetry.space_group_name_H-M   'P 1'
#
loop_
_entity.id
_entity.type
_entity.pdbx_description
1 polymer ?
#
loop_
_entity_poly.entity_id
_entity_poly.type
_entity_poly.pdbx_seq_one_letter_code
_entity_poly.pdbx_strand_id
1 'polypeptide(L)'
;MNNSPVKIWRNQPKIRSLLGKVGRIISYTTVRVPPAGFEDQAPYAVIMVNLDDDTCYTGQLVDYEKNHLHIGQKVQAILRRVKTPGKEGIIPYGVKFKPI
;
A
#
# COMPACT_ATOMS: atom_id res chain seq x y z
N MET A 1 -16.15 -16.35 8.59
CA MET A 1 -16.74 -15.33 7.68
C MET A 1 -16.55 -15.79 6.25
N ASN A 2 -17.64 -15.96 5.50
CA ASN A 2 -17.61 -16.50 4.13
C ASN A 2 -17.02 -15.44 3.16
N ASN A 3 -15.71 -15.49 2.96
CA ASN A 3 -15.00 -14.62 2.03
C ASN A 3 -15.07 -15.20 0.62
N SER A 4 -16.24 -15.11 -0.03
CA SER A 4 -16.38 -15.50 -1.43
C SER A 4 -15.37 -14.73 -2.30
N PRO A 5 -14.60 -15.41 -3.16
CA PRO A 5 -13.68 -14.76 -4.09
C PRO A 5 -14.32 -13.66 -4.92
N VAL A 6 -15.58 -13.88 -5.33
CA VAL A 6 -16.36 -12.94 -6.12
C VAL A 6 -16.62 -11.64 -5.35
N LYS A 7 -16.87 -11.73 -4.04
CA LYS A 7 -17.14 -10.56 -3.19
C LYS A 7 -15.87 -9.75 -2.94
N ILE A 8 -14.73 -10.43 -2.75
CA ILE A 8 -13.41 -9.77 -2.63
C ILE A 8 -13.06 -9.05 -3.93
N TRP A 9 -13.33 -9.66 -5.08
CA TRP A 9 -13.05 -9.07 -6.38
C TRP A 9 -13.97 -7.87 -6.69
N ARG A 10 -15.29 -7.98 -6.43
CA ARG A 10 -16.25 -6.89 -6.67
C ARG A 10 -16.04 -5.65 -5.80
N ASN A 11 -15.34 -5.77 -4.67
CA ASN A 11 -15.07 -4.65 -3.75
C ASN A 11 -13.80 -3.85 -4.09
N GLN A 12 -13.25 -3.98 -5.31
CA GLN A 12 -12.07 -3.25 -5.75
C GLN A 12 -12.27 -1.88 -6.47
N PRO A 13 -13.47 -1.29 -6.67
CA PRO A 13 -13.59 -0.10 -7.52
C PRO A 13 -12.78 1.11 -7.01
N LYS A 14 -12.56 1.21 -5.70
CA LYS A 14 -11.72 2.26 -5.08
C LYS A 14 -10.23 2.17 -5.45
N ILE A 15 -9.74 0.98 -5.82
CA ILE A 15 -8.34 0.81 -6.24
C ILE A 15 -8.13 1.56 -7.56
N ARG A 16 -9.03 1.39 -8.52
CA ARG A 16 -8.92 1.99 -9.85
C ARG A 16 -8.83 3.51 -9.80
N SER A 17 -9.59 4.16 -8.92
CA SER A 17 -9.54 5.63 -8.75
C SER A 17 -8.25 6.16 -8.15
N LEU A 18 -7.45 5.29 -7.52
CA LEU A 18 -6.21 5.67 -6.86
C LEU A 18 -4.97 5.36 -7.71
N LEU A 19 -5.03 4.36 -8.60
CA LEU A 19 -3.89 3.96 -9.42
C LEU A 19 -3.35 5.10 -10.28
N GLY A 20 -2.02 5.27 -10.25
CA GLY A 20 -1.32 6.29 -11.02
C GLY A 20 -1.33 7.69 -10.38
N LYS A 21 -2.16 7.93 -9.36
CA LYS A 21 -2.16 9.21 -8.63
C LYS A 21 -0.82 9.46 -7.96
N VAL A 22 -0.47 10.73 -7.89
CA VAL A 22 0.80 11.22 -7.37
C VAL A 22 0.52 12.10 -6.15
N GLY A 23 1.48 12.14 -5.24
CA GLY A 23 1.42 12.97 -4.05
C GLY A 23 2.76 13.07 -3.36
N ARG A 24 2.74 13.58 -2.13
CA ARG A 24 3.92 13.72 -1.27
C ARG A 24 3.71 13.05 0.08
N ILE A 25 4.76 12.43 0.60
CA ILE A 25 4.78 11.90 1.97
C ILE A 25 4.63 13.08 2.94
N ILE A 26 3.63 13.01 3.81
CA ILE A 26 3.42 14.01 4.89
C ILE A 26 3.72 13.45 6.28
N SER A 27 3.74 12.13 6.43
CA SER A 27 4.21 11.43 7.63
C SER A 27 4.61 10.00 7.28
N TYR A 28 5.51 9.39 8.06
CA TYR A 28 5.90 8.01 7.86
C TYR A 28 6.32 7.32 9.16
N THR A 29 6.27 6.00 9.16
CA THR A 29 6.80 5.15 10.23
C THR A 29 7.35 3.84 9.65
N THR A 30 8.21 3.16 10.40
CA THR A 30 8.69 1.82 10.07
C THR A 30 8.08 0.80 11.03
N VAL A 31 7.28 -0.11 10.50
CA VAL A 31 6.72 -1.23 11.27
C VAL A 31 7.78 -2.32 11.38
N ARG A 32 8.26 -2.54 12.60
CA ARG A 32 9.28 -3.56 12.91
C ARG A 32 8.66 -4.85 13.47
N VAL A 33 7.57 -4.72 14.22
CA VAL A 33 6.80 -5.84 14.77
C VAL A 33 5.42 -5.78 14.11
N PRO A 34 5.18 -6.56 13.05
CA PRO A 34 3.95 -6.50 12.28
C PRO A 34 2.82 -7.31 12.92
N PRO A 35 1.56 -7.05 12.55
CA PRO A 35 0.44 -7.93 12.89
C PRO A 35 0.53 -9.26 12.12
N ALA A 36 -0.26 -10.23 12.55
CA ALA A 36 -0.31 -11.55 11.93
C ALA A 36 -0.67 -11.47 10.42
N GLY A 37 0.08 -12.21 9.59
CA GLY A 37 -0.07 -12.25 8.14
C GLY A 37 0.73 -11.20 7.35
N PHE A 38 1.59 -10.44 8.02
CA PHE A 38 2.53 -9.45 7.44
C PHE A 38 3.97 -9.65 7.91
N GLU A 39 4.27 -10.77 8.57
CA GLU A 39 5.58 -11.14 9.09
C GLU A 39 6.62 -11.19 7.97
N ASP A 40 6.22 -11.65 6.79
CA ASP A 40 7.06 -11.76 5.59
C ASP A 40 7.50 -10.41 5.01
N GLN A 41 6.94 -9.31 5.49
CA GLN A 41 7.23 -7.96 5.02
C GLN A 41 8.06 -7.15 6.01
N ALA A 42 8.25 -7.61 7.25
CA ALA A 42 8.98 -6.83 8.23
C ALA A 42 10.50 -6.79 7.95
N PRO A 43 11.16 -5.63 8.16
CA PRO A 43 10.57 -4.33 8.43
C PRO A 43 10.02 -3.66 7.16
N TYR A 44 8.87 -2.97 7.27
CA TYR A 44 8.32 -2.19 6.16
C TYR A 44 7.93 -0.76 6.56
N ALA A 45 8.02 0.16 5.60
CA ALA A 45 7.60 1.54 5.77
C ALA A 45 6.10 1.69 5.49
N VAL A 46 5.42 2.43 6.36
CA VAL A 46 4.05 2.92 6.15
C VAL A 46 4.11 4.43 6.06
N ILE A 47 3.43 4.99 5.07
CA ILE A 47 3.43 6.41 4.76
C ILE A 47 2.00 6.95 4.75
N MET A 48 1.86 8.20 5.12
CA MET A 48 0.71 9.03 4.86
C MET A 48 1.06 9.97 3.71
N VAL A 49 0.23 10.01 2.68
CA VAL A 49 0.45 10.75 1.43
C VAL A 49 -0.66 11.77 1.26
N ASN A 50 -0.29 13.03 1.07
CA ASN A 50 -1.21 14.01 0.49
C ASN A 50 -1.11 13.91 -1.04
N LEU A 51 -2.18 13.49 -1.70
CA LEU A 51 -2.24 13.43 -3.16
C LEU A 51 -2.41 14.83 -3.75
N ASP A 52 -2.10 14.97 -5.04
CA ASP A 52 -2.21 16.26 -5.74
C ASP A 52 -3.66 16.78 -5.86
N ASP A 53 -4.66 15.96 -5.53
CA ASP A 53 -6.08 16.34 -5.42
C ASP A 53 -6.53 16.66 -3.98
N ASP A 54 -5.56 16.95 -3.10
CA ASP A 54 -5.74 17.29 -1.67
C ASP A 54 -6.38 16.18 -0.82
N THR A 55 -6.44 14.96 -1.34
CA THR A 55 -6.91 13.81 -0.57
C THR A 55 -5.76 13.10 0.14
N CYS A 56 -6.02 12.69 1.38
CA CYS A 56 -5.04 11.98 2.20
C CYS A 56 -5.24 10.46 2.15
N TYR A 57 -4.16 9.72 1.87
CA TYR A 57 -4.16 8.26 1.83
C TYR A 57 -3.02 7.67 2.66
N THR A 58 -3.24 6.48 3.21
CA THR A 58 -2.21 5.72 3.93
C THR A 58 -1.91 4.43 3.17
N GLY A 59 -0.63 4.06 3.09
CA GLY A 59 -0.20 2.83 2.43
C GLY A 59 1.25 2.50 2.73
N GLN A 60 1.70 1.33 2.28
CA GLN A 60 3.12 0.97 2.38
C GLN A 60 3.93 1.65 1.28
N LEU A 61 5.14 2.10 1.60
CA LEU A 61 6.14 2.50 0.61
C LEU A 61 6.96 1.27 0.19
N VAL A 62 7.13 1.08 -1.11
CA VAL A 62 7.89 -0.01 -1.74
C VAL A 62 8.80 0.55 -2.83
N ASP A 63 9.72 -0.29 -3.34
CA ASP A 63 10.67 0.07 -4.40
C ASP A 63 11.46 1.35 -4.08
N TYR A 64 11.92 1.48 -2.83
CA TYR A 64 12.57 2.69 -2.34
C TYR A 64 13.95 2.38 -1.73
N GLU A 65 14.85 3.34 -1.83
CA GLU A 65 16.12 3.36 -1.10
C GLU A 65 16.02 4.23 0.15
N LYS A 66 16.99 4.13 1.08
CA LYS A 66 16.95 4.82 2.37
C LYS A 66 16.70 6.34 2.27
N ASN A 67 17.28 6.99 1.27
CA ASN A 67 17.16 8.43 1.04
C ASN A 67 15.77 8.86 0.56
N HIS A 68 14.90 7.95 0.12
CA HIS A 68 13.55 8.27 -0.33
C HIS A 68 12.53 8.32 0.83
N LEU A 69 12.84 7.74 1.99
CA LEU A 69 11.92 7.70 3.12
C LEU A 69 12.04 8.99 3.96
N HIS A 70 11.48 10.09 3.45
CA HIS A 70 11.39 11.36 4.17
C HIS A 70 10.10 12.11 3.83
N ILE A 71 9.72 13.04 4.69
CA ILE A 71 8.60 13.97 4.45
C ILE A 71 8.95 14.83 3.22
N GLY A 72 7.97 15.01 2.33
CA GLY A 72 8.10 15.74 1.08
C GLY A 72 8.49 14.90 -0.13
N GLN A 73 8.94 13.64 0.06
CA GLN A 73 9.24 12.73 -1.06
C GLN A 73 8.00 12.57 -1.95
N LYS A 74 8.20 12.73 -3.26
CA LYS A 74 7.16 12.50 -4.26
C LYS A 74 6.98 11.00 -4.49
N VAL A 75 5.73 10.56 -4.51
CA VAL A 75 5.39 9.14 -4.65
C VAL A 75 4.21 8.94 -5.59
N GLN A 76 4.12 7.75 -6.17
CA GLN A 76 3.02 7.32 -7.03
C GLN A 76 2.30 6.09 -6.46
N ALA A 77 0.98 6.09 -6.52
CA ALA A 77 0.15 4.95 -6.20
C ALA A 77 0.25 3.86 -7.29
N ILE A 78 0.60 2.64 -6.88
CA ILE A 78 0.78 1.47 -7.75
C ILE A 78 0.00 0.25 -7.23
N LEU A 79 -0.36 -0.66 -8.13
CA LEU A 79 -0.97 -1.93 -7.77
C LEU A 79 0.10 -2.91 -7.28
N ARG A 80 -0.11 -3.52 -6.12
CA ARG A 80 0.76 -4.56 -5.57
C ARG A 80 -0.02 -5.64 -4.86
N ARG A 81 0.57 -6.84 -4.79
CA ARG A 81 0.13 -7.88 -3.86
C ARG A 81 0.30 -7.37 -2.43
N VAL A 82 -0.76 -7.43 -1.63
CA VAL A 82 -0.78 -6.89 -0.25
C VAL A 82 -0.26 -7.90 0.77
N LYS A 83 -0.62 -9.17 0.61
CA LYS A 83 -0.17 -10.27 1.46
C LYS A 83 -0.08 -11.57 0.68
N THR A 84 0.68 -12.50 1.20
CA THR A 84 0.73 -13.87 0.69
C THR A 84 -0.54 -14.61 1.15
N PRO A 85 -1.39 -15.12 0.25
CA PRO A 85 -2.54 -15.91 0.65
C PRO A 85 -2.11 -17.29 1.17
N GLY A 86 -3.01 -17.97 1.89
CA GLY A 86 -2.86 -19.40 2.15
C GLY A 86 -2.90 -20.23 0.86
N LYS A 87 -2.58 -21.53 0.93
CA LYS A 87 -2.44 -22.42 -0.24
C LYS A 87 -3.61 -22.38 -1.24
N GLU A 88 -4.84 -22.22 -0.75
CA GLU A 88 -6.06 -22.16 -1.57
C GLU A 88 -6.72 -20.76 -1.53
N GLY A 89 -5.99 -19.76 -1.06
CA GLY A 89 -6.50 -18.40 -0.88
C GLY A 89 -6.36 -17.52 -2.13
N ILE A 90 -7.24 -16.54 -2.26
CA ILE A 90 -7.17 -15.53 -3.32
C ILE A 90 -6.02 -14.58 -3.05
N ILE A 91 -5.21 -14.28 -4.07
CA ILE A 91 -4.15 -13.27 -3.99
C ILE A 91 -4.80 -11.87 -3.86
N PRO A 92 -4.64 -11.18 -2.72
CA PRO A 92 -5.21 -9.86 -2.55
C PRO A 92 -4.29 -8.80 -3.16
N TYR A 93 -4.84 -8.05 -4.12
CA TYR A 93 -4.21 -6.86 -4.68
C TYR A 93 -4.76 -5.60 -4.02
N GLY A 94 -3.89 -4.60 -3.89
CA GLY A 94 -4.20 -3.32 -3.27
C GLY A 94 -3.18 -2.27 -3.69
N VAL A 95 -3.37 -1.05 -3.19
CA VAL A 95 -2.49 0.06 -3.52
C VAL A 95 -1.34 0.12 -2.52
N LYS A 96 -0.12 0.24 -3.06
CA LYS A 96 1.08 0.69 -2.34
C LYS A 96 1.64 1.92 -3.06
N PHE A 97 2.65 2.55 -2.50
CA PHE A 97 3.30 3.70 -3.09
C PHE A 97 4.76 3.40 -3.42
N LYS A 98 5.28 3.98 -4.50
CA LYS A 98 6.71 3.99 -4.81
C LYS A 98 7.21 5.42 -4.98
N PRO A 99 8.50 5.70 -4.71
CA PRO A 99 9.10 6.98 -5.10
C PRO A 99 9.03 7.21 -6.61
N ILE A 100 9.02 8.48 -7.00
CA ILE A 100 9.20 8.96 -8.39
C ILE A 100 10.53 9.71 -8.45
#